data_AF-A0A1I7X1N4-F1
#
_entry.id   AF-A0A1I7X1N4-F1
#
_cell.length_a   1.000
_cell.length_b   1.000
_cell.length_c   1.000
_cell.angle_alpha   90.00
_cell.angle_beta   90.00
_cell.angle_gamma   90.00
#
_symmetry.space_group_name_H-M   'P 1'
#
loop_
_entity.id
_entity.type
_entity.pdbx_description
1 polymer ?
#
loop_
_entity_poly.entity_id
_entity_poly.type
_entity_poly.pdbx_seq_one_letter_code
_entity_poly.pdbx_strand_id
1 'polypeptide(L)'
;MRCNLRRIFTLAFVVFGTTLVILSLPKENFGREWEEAPNSNEARPLGPRPWMAGARANAIGSQMHFPSQPNPPSLTQKDNVEDPFGMDLEAMSIKECLNNITLAEYWNKIKRSEITYILHIRVKLVFTYENDKQAVFKPMRFGRDYEADPNHFYFSDFERHNAEIATFHLDRILGFRRAVPTVGRILNMTSELFEKAEKKLKKHFSFHQVYPVEINLCFSFIYFF
;
A
#
# COMPACT_ATOMS: atom_id res chain seq x y z
N MET A 1 -35.17 -5.66 49.20
CA MET A 1 -34.64 -5.72 47.82
C MET A 1 -34.73 -7.16 47.32
N ARG A 2 -35.82 -7.52 46.63
CA ARG A 2 -35.98 -8.84 46.02
C ARG A 2 -35.39 -8.78 44.61
N CYS A 3 -34.07 -8.94 44.54
CA CYS A 3 -33.35 -8.90 43.27
C CYS A 3 -33.69 -10.14 42.43
N ASN A 4 -33.97 -9.91 41.15
CA ASN A 4 -34.41 -10.87 40.14
C ASN A 4 -33.35 -11.95 39.87
N LEU A 5 -33.27 -12.95 40.74
CA LEU A 5 -32.37 -14.09 40.59
C LEU A 5 -32.57 -14.81 39.25
N ARG A 6 -33.83 -14.83 38.75
CA ARG A 6 -34.17 -15.38 37.43
C ARG A 6 -33.48 -14.66 36.26
N ARG A 7 -33.24 -13.34 36.35
CA ARG A 7 -32.55 -12.57 35.29
C ARG A 7 -31.04 -12.79 35.30
N ILE A 8 -30.46 -12.99 36.49
CA ILE A 8 -29.03 -13.30 36.63
C ILE A 8 -28.73 -14.67 36.04
N PHE A 9 -29.58 -15.67 36.34
CA PHE A 9 -29.41 -17.00 35.75
C PHE A 9 -29.57 -17.01 34.23
N THR A 10 -30.52 -16.25 33.67
CA THR A 10 -30.66 -16.18 32.20
C THR A 10 -29.45 -15.54 31.53
N LEU A 11 -28.90 -14.46 32.11
CA LEU A 11 -27.68 -13.84 31.58
C LEU A 11 -26.48 -14.79 31.65
N ALA A 12 -26.31 -15.52 32.76
CA ALA A 12 -25.23 -16.48 32.92
C ALA A 12 -25.31 -17.62 31.89
N PHE A 13 -26.50 -18.16 31.63
CA PHE A 13 -26.68 -19.22 30.62
C PHE A 13 -26.42 -18.73 29.19
N VAL A 14 -26.78 -17.48 28.86
CA VAL A 14 -26.50 -16.90 27.54
C VAL A 14 -25.01 -16.69 27.32
N VAL A 15 -24.29 -16.18 28.33
CA VAL A 15 -22.82 -15.98 28.25
C VAL A 15 -22.09 -17.32 28.15
N PHE A 16 -22.53 -18.33 28.91
CA PHE A 16 -21.93 -19.66 28.88
C PHE A 16 -22.23 -20.41 27.56
N GLY A 17 -23.45 -20.26 27.03
CA GLY A 17 -23.83 -20.84 25.74
C GLY A 17 -23.04 -20.24 24.57
N THR A 18 -22.89 -18.92 24.52
CA THR A 18 -22.14 -18.23 23.46
C THR A 18 -20.64 -18.56 23.48
N THR A 19 -20.04 -18.70 24.66
CA THR A 19 -18.63 -19.08 24.79
C THR A 19 -18.37 -20.53 24.38
N LEU A 20 -19.27 -21.47 24.69
CA LEU A 20 -19.18 -22.84 24.20
C LEU A 20 -19.31 -22.94 22.67
N VAL A 21 -20.17 -22.12 22.06
CA VAL A 21 -20.29 -22.06 20.59
C VAL A 21 -19.01 -21.54 19.95
N ILE A 22 -18.39 -20.50 20.51
CA ILE A 22 -17.11 -19.96 20.02
C ILE A 22 -15.98 -20.99 20.14
N LEU A 23 -15.96 -21.78 21.22
CA LEU A 23 -14.95 -22.82 21.43
C LEU A 23 -15.17 -24.08 20.58
N SER A 24 -16.38 -24.29 20.04
CA SER A 24 -16.71 -25.42 19.17
C SER A 24 -16.55 -25.11 17.68
N LEU A 25 -16.23 -23.85 17.32
CA LEU A 25 -15.77 -23.53 15.97
C LEU A 25 -14.36 -24.09 15.76
N PRO A 26 -14.12 -24.90 14.71
CA PRO A 26 -12.80 -25.45 14.42
C PRO A 26 -11.80 -24.31 14.20
N LYS A 27 -10.77 -24.25 15.05
CA LYS A 27 -9.69 -23.26 15.04
C LYS A 27 -8.63 -23.58 13.97
N GLU A 28 -9.07 -24.19 12.88
CA GLU A 28 -8.25 -24.67 11.78
C GLU A 28 -8.55 -23.72 10.62
N ASN A 29 -7.86 -22.57 10.52
CA ASN A 29 -7.65 -21.78 9.28
C ASN A 29 -7.12 -20.35 9.50
N PHE A 30 -7.06 -19.82 10.72
CA PHE A 30 -6.53 -18.46 10.95
C PHE A 30 -5.00 -18.37 11.11
N GLY A 31 -4.28 -19.50 11.03
CA GLY A 31 -2.86 -19.58 11.43
C GLY A 31 -1.83 -19.91 10.35
N ARG A 32 -2.22 -20.17 9.09
CA ARG A 32 -1.28 -20.73 8.10
C ARG A 32 -0.50 -19.73 7.23
N GLU A 33 -0.80 -18.43 7.28
CA GLU A 33 -0.17 -17.47 6.34
C GLU A 33 1.15 -16.86 6.87
N TRP A 34 1.55 -17.14 8.11
CA TRP A 34 2.72 -16.52 8.75
C TRP A 34 3.93 -17.47 8.93
N GLU A 35 3.85 -18.72 8.49
CA GLU A 35 4.95 -19.70 8.66
C GLU A 35 5.97 -19.69 7.50
N GLU A 36 5.72 -18.97 6.41
CA GLU A 36 6.68 -18.84 5.32
C GLU A 36 7.35 -17.47 5.35
N ALA A 37 8.60 -17.44 5.83
CA ALA A 37 9.48 -16.31 5.60
C ALA A 37 9.67 -16.09 4.08
N PRO A 38 9.70 -14.85 3.58
CA PRO A 38 9.97 -14.60 2.18
C PRO A 38 11.37 -15.11 1.83
N ASN A 39 11.44 -16.17 1.01
CA ASN A 39 12.68 -16.59 0.34
C ASN A 39 13.04 -15.56 -0.74
N SER A 40 13.50 -14.38 -0.34
CA SER A 40 14.13 -13.45 -1.27
C SER A 40 15.55 -13.95 -1.54
N ASN A 41 15.84 -14.27 -2.80
CA ASN A 41 17.20 -14.60 -3.27
C ASN A 41 18.17 -13.40 -3.25
N GLU A 42 17.86 -12.35 -2.50
CA GLU A 42 18.51 -11.04 -2.58
C GLU A 42 19.78 -10.94 -1.72
N ALA A 43 20.11 -11.99 -0.95
CA ALA A 43 21.31 -12.04 -0.10
C ALA A 43 22.46 -12.90 -0.66
N ARG A 44 22.56 -13.10 -1.99
CA ARG A 44 23.79 -13.70 -2.57
C ARG A 44 24.75 -12.62 -3.04
N PRO A 45 25.98 -12.53 -2.48
CA PRO A 45 27.01 -11.69 -3.06
C PRO A 45 27.35 -12.22 -4.45
N LEU A 46 27.40 -11.32 -5.44
CA LEU A 46 27.74 -11.62 -6.83
C LEU A 46 29.17 -12.18 -6.92
N GLY A 47 29.29 -13.51 -6.91
CA GLY A 47 30.50 -14.24 -7.32
C GLY A 47 30.51 -14.53 -8.82
N PRO A 48 31.68 -14.77 -9.43
CA PRO A 48 31.82 -14.87 -10.88
C PRO A 48 31.25 -16.20 -11.40
N ARG A 49 30.45 -16.11 -12.47
CA ARG A 49 29.73 -17.23 -13.10
C ARG A 49 30.68 -18.14 -13.89
N PRO A 50 30.63 -19.47 -13.72
CA PRO A 50 31.13 -20.42 -14.72
C PRO A 50 29.99 -20.93 -15.61
N TRP A 51 30.31 -21.05 -16.88
CA TRP A 51 29.49 -21.58 -17.97
C TRP A 51 29.33 -23.11 -17.86
N MET A 52 28.09 -23.62 -17.80
CA MET A 52 27.72 -25.01 -18.15
C MET A 52 26.27 -24.96 -18.67
N ALA A 53 25.96 -25.18 -19.96
CA ALA A 53 26.10 -26.40 -20.76
C ALA A 53 25.32 -27.61 -20.20
N GLY A 54 24.09 -27.78 -20.70
CA GLY A 54 23.44 -29.08 -20.87
C GLY A 54 22.66 -29.65 -19.69
N ALA A 55 21.35 -29.40 -19.65
CA ALA A 55 20.38 -30.33 -19.04
C ALA A 55 19.07 -30.30 -19.84
N ARG A 56 18.64 -31.50 -20.25
CA ARG A 56 17.54 -31.79 -21.19
C ARG A 56 16.17 -31.42 -20.62
N ALA A 57 15.31 -30.96 -21.53
CA ALA A 57 13.89 -30.69 -21.30
C ALA A 57 13.11 -31.99 -21.10
N ASN A 58 12.40 -32.09 -19.96
CA ASN A 58 11.26 -32.98 -19.82
C ASN A 58 9.98 -32.13 -19.75
N ALA A 59 9.16 -32.30 -20.79
CA ALA A 59 7.71 -32.07 -20.87
C ALA A 59 7.11 -30.91 -20.03
N ILE A 60 7.23 -29.70 -20.56
CA ILE A 60 6.27 -28.61 -20.29
C ILE A 60 5.07 -28.86 -21.21
N GLY A 61 3.86 -28.85 -20.65
CA GLY A 61 2.61 -28.98 -21.41
C GLY A 61 2.53 -27.98 -22.57
N SER A 62 1.62 -28.22 -23.53
CA SER A 62 1.42 -27.34 -24.69
C SER A 62 1.32 -25.88 -24.25
N GLN A 63 2.38 -25.09 -24.50
CA GLN A 63 2.33 -23.64 -24.38
C GLN A 63 1.16 -23.19 -25.26
N MET A 64 0.19 -22.49 -24.66
CA MET A 64 -0.79 -21.72 -25.41
C MET A 64 0.00 -20.83 -26.35
N HIS A 65 -0.12 -21.07 -27.65
CA HIS A 65 0.55 -20.30 -28.68
C HIS A 65 -0.02 -18.88 -28.62
N PHE A 66 0.67 -17.99 -27.92
CA PHE A 66 0.39 -16.56 -28.03
C PHE A 66 0.60 -16.20 -29.51
N PRO A 67 -0.40 -15.60 -30.19
CA PRO A 67 -0.21 -15.15 -31.56
C PRO A 67 1.01 -14.25 -31.59
N SER A 68 1.93 -14.51 -32.54
CA SER A 68 3.10 -13.67 -32.74
C SER A 68 2.64 -12.23 -32.93
N GLN A 69 2.91 -11.39 -31.94
CA GLN A 69 2.63 -9.97 -32.05
C GLN A 69 3.52 -9.44 -33.18
N PRO A 70 2.95 -8.84 -34.24
CA PRO A 70 3.78 -8.17 -35.23
C PRO A 70 4.59 -7.10 -34.50
N ASN A 71 5.84 -6.91 -34.91
CA ASN A 71 6.64 -5.80 -34.42
C ASN A 71 5.81 -4.52 -34.57
N PRO A 72 5.70 -3.70 -33.51
CA PRO A 72 4.96 -2.45 -33.61
C PRO A 72 5.54 -1.67 -34.81
N PRO A 73 4.67 -1.07 -35.65
CA PRO A 73 5.15 -0.24 -36.76
C PRO A 73 6.18 0.72 -36.20
N SER A 74 7.39 0.68 -36.76
CA SER A 74 8.51 1.49 -36.30
C SER A 74 8.05 2.95 -36.20
N LEU A 75 8.25 3.58 -35.04
CA LEU A 75 7.93 4.98 -34.72
C LEU A 75 8.62 6.03 -35.65
N THR A 76 9.22 5.59 -36.75
CA THR A 76 9.87 6.40 -37.77
C THR A 76 8.99 6.67 -38.98
N GLN A 77 7.84 6.02 -39.11
CA GLN A 77 6.88 6.40 -40.16
C GLN A 77 6.08 7.61 -39.67
N LYS A 78 6.61 8.79 -39.97
CA LYS A 78 5.89 10.06 -39.84
C LYS A 78 4.87 10.12 -40.97
N ASP A 79 3.86 9.27 -40.90
CA ASP A 79 2.63 9.51 -41.65
C ASP A 79 2.14 10.87 -41.19
N ASN A 80 1.92 11.79 -42.13
CA ASN A 80 1.18 13.01 -41.85
C ASN A 80 -0.24 12.55 -41.50
N VAL A 81 -0.45 12.21 -40.23
CA VAL A 81 -1.76 11.91 -39.67
C VAL A 81 -2.50 13.23 -39.71
N GLU A 82 -3.16 13.51 -40.84
CA GLU A 82 -4.28 14.43 -40.86
C GLU A 82 -5.24 13.94 -39.79
N ASP A 83 -5.52 14.80 -38.82
CA ASP A 83 -6.45 14.49 -37.73
C ASP A 83 -7.75 13.93 -38.31
N PRO A 84 -8.09 12.64 -38.05
CA PRO A 84 -9.26 11.99 -38.65
C PRO A 84 -10.59 12.69 -38.35
N PHE A 85 -10.60 13.57 -37.35
CA PHE A 85 -11.80 14.26 -36.88
C PHE A 85 -11.81 15.77 -37.20
N GLY A 86 -10.72 16.31 -37.77
CA GLY A 86 -10.60 17.75 -38.02
C GLY A 86 -10.92 18.61 -36.79
N MET A 87 -10.63 18.09 -35.59
CA MET A 87 -10.99 18.68 -34.32
C MET A 87 -9.86 19.63 -33.90
N ASP A 88 -10.20 20.90 -33.68
CA ASP A 88 -9.23 21.88 -33.21
C ASP A 88 -8.91 21.62 -31.71
N LEU A 89 -7.96 20.71 -31.48
CA LEU A 89 -7.47 20.32 -30.16
C LEU A 89 -6.93 21.52 -29.37
N GLU A 90 -6.35 22.50 -30.05
CA GLU A 90 -5.78 23.69 -29.42
C GLU A 90 -6.88 24.59 -28.86
N ALA A 91 -7.93 24.87 -29.65
CA ALA A 91 -9.06 25.67 -29.20
C ALA A 91 -9.87 25.00 -28.07
N MET A 92 -9.85 23.67 -27.99
CA MET A 92 -10.48 22.94 -26.88
C MET A 92 -9.60 22.93 -25.63
N SER A 93 -8.29 22.72 -25.77
CA SER A 93 -7.36 22.68 -24.63
C SER A 93 -7.34 24.00 -23.85
N ILE A 94 -7.38 25.14 -24.55
CA ILE A 94 -7.42 26.47 -23.94
C ILE A 94 -8.66 26.68 -23.04
N LYS A 95 -9.75 25.93 -23.26
CA LYS A 95 -11.01 26.03 -22.49
C LYS A 95 -11.06 25.13 -21.26
N GLU A 96 -10.10 24.22 -21.08
CA GLU A 96 -10.11 23.27 -19.95
C GLU A 96 -9.86 23.97 -18.60
N CYS A 97 -9.08 25.06 -18.58
CA CYS A 97 -8.74 25.79 -17.37
C CYS A 97 -9.32 27.21 -17.41
N LEU A 98 -10.32 27.48 -16.57
CA LEU A 98 -10.95 28.81 -16.48
C LEU A 98 -10.00 29.88 -15.96
N ASN A 99 -9.24 29.58 -14.91
CA ASN A 99 -8.32 30.50 -14.25
C ASN A 99 -7.10 29.73 -13.72
N ASN A 100 -5.96 29.89 -14.37
CA ASN A 100 -4.69 29.31 -13.91
C ASN A 100 -3.96 30.29 -12.99
N ILE A 101 -4.42 30.37 -11.73
CA ILE A 101 -3.75 31.15 -10.68
C ILE A 101 -3.21 30.21 -9.61
N THR A 102 -2.05 30.54 -9.06
CA THR A 102 -1.45 29.74 -7.99
C THR A 102 -2.11 30.04 -6.65
N LEU A 103 -2.02 29.10 -5.70
CA LEU A 103 -2.44 29.36 -4.32
C LEU A 103 -1.71 30.59 -3.75
N ALA A 104 -0.43 30.81 -4.04
CA ALA A 104 0.30 32.00 -3.56
C ALA A 104 -0.34 33.31 -4.06
N GLU A 105 -0.69 33.38 -5.35
CA GLU A 105 -1.38 34.54 -5.93
C GLU A 105 -2.79 34.71 -5.40
N TYR A 106 -3.49 33.62 -5.12
CA TYR A 106 -4.82 33.63 -4.51
C TYR A 106 -4.76 34.08 -3.03
N TRP A 107 -3.84 33.54 -2.24
CA TRP A 107 -3.64 33.89 -0.83
C TRP A 107 -3.12 35.31 -0.63
N ASN A 108 -2.36 35.87 -1.59
CA ASN A 108 -2.03 37.29 -1.59
C ASN A 108 -3.27 38.19 -1.69
N LYS A 109 -4.39 37.67 -2.21
CA LYS A 109 -5.68 38.38 -2.30
C LYS A 109 -6.57 38.18 -1.08
N ILE A 110 -6.34 37.16 -0.25
CA ILE A 110 -7.22 36.78 0.86
C ILE A 110 -6.39 36.57 2.14
N LYS A 111 -6.59 37.45 3.14
CA LYS A 111 -5.95 37.31 4.47
C LYS A 111 -6.43 36.03 5.17
N ARG A 112 -5.55 35.01 5.14
CA ARG A 112 -5.35 33.80 6.00
C ARG A 112 -6.53 33.15 6.74
N SER A 113 -6.61 31.82 6.62
CA SER A 113 -7.07 30.90 7.69
C SER A 113 -6.36 29.55 7.58
N GLU A 114 -6.14 28.89 8.72
CA GLU A 114 -5.54 27.55 8.85
C GLU A 114 -6.60 26.46 8.70
N ILE A 115 -6.25 25.34 8.06
CA ILE A 115 -7.10 24.16 7.93
C ILE A 115 -6.36 22.97 8.54
N THR A 116 -6.94 22.38 9.58
CA THR A 116 -6.45 21.18 10.24
C THR A 116 -7.51 20.12 10.20
N TYR A 117 -7.40 19.07 9.39
CA TYR A 117 -7.98 17.74 9.66
C TYR A 117 -7.29 16.66 8.83
N ILE A 118 -6.95 15.52 9.43
CA ILE A 118 -6.95 14.23 8.71
C ILE A 118 -7.54 13.17 9.65
N LEU A 119 -8.79 12.78 9.39
CA LEU A 119 -9.38 11.54 9.89
C LEU A 119 -9.09 10.46 8.84
N HIS A 120 -8.42 9.37 9.20
CA HIS A 120 -8.25 8.21 8.32
C HIS A 120 -8.27 6.91 9.12
N ILE A 121 -8.93 5.89 8.57
CA ILE A 121 -9.17 4.58 9.19
C ILE A 121 -7.97 3.62 9.04
N ARG A 122 -7.06 3.90 8.08
CA ARG A 122 -5.87 3.07 7.79
C ARG A 122 -4.61 3.65 8.43
N VAL A 123 -3.63 2.78 8.70
CA VAL A 123 -2.35 3.14 9.33
C VAL A 123 -1.57 4.12 8.45
N LYS A 124 -1.49 5.37 8.90
CA LYS A 124 -0.71 6.45 8.28
C LYS A 124 -0.03 7.21 9.40
N LEU A 125 1.27 7.46 9.25
CA LEU A 125 2.03 8.29 10.17
C LEU A 125 2.23 9.67 9.55
N VAL A 126 2.29 10.70 10.39
CA VAL A 126 2.72 12.03 9.98
C VAL A 126 4.14 12.23 10.49
N PHE A 127 5.08 12.44 9.57
CA PHE A 127 6.45 12.79 9.89
C PHE A 127 6.61 14.29 9.90
N THR A 128 7.13 14.82 10.99
CA THR A 128 7.57 16.21 11.08
C THR A 128 9.09 16.23 10.96
N TYR A 129 9.61 16.90 9.95
CA TYR A 129 11.04 17.08 9.73
C TYR A 129 11.59 18.22 10.58
N GLU A 130 12.93 18.35 10.65
CA GLU A 130 13.61 19.40 11.41
C GLU A 130 13.26 20.84 10.94
N ASN A 131 12.75 20.97 9.72
CA ASN A 131 12.30 22.24 9.13
C ASN A 131 10.79 22.49 9.32
N ASP A 132 10.16 21.81 10.28
CA ASP A 132 8.73 21.86 10.60
C ASP A 132 7.79 21.48 9.42
N LYS A 133 8.33 20.92 8.34
CA LYS A 133 7.50 20.38 7.24
C LYS A 133 6.98 19.01 7.61
N GLN A 134 5.81 18.70 7.08
CA GLN A 134 5.13 17.44 7.35
C GLN A 134 5.04 16.59 6.09
N ALA A 135 5.14 15.28 6.26
CA ALA A 135 4.85 14.29 5.22
C ALA A 135 4.02 13.14 5.78
N VAL A 136 3.21 12.52 4.93
CA VAL A 136 2.46 11.30 5.27
C VAL A 136 3.31 10.09 4.93
N PHE A 137 3.50 9.21 5.89
CA PHE A 137 4.22 7.95 5.74
C PHE A 137 3.25 6.77 5.73
N LYS A 138 3.38 5.93 4.71
CA LYS A 138 2.68 4.65 4.58
C LYS A 138 3.72 3.51 4.58
N PRO A 139 3.71 2.62 5.58
CA PRO A 139 4.68 1.52 5.63
C PRO A 139 4.46 0.51 4.52
N MET A 140 5.54 -0.13 4.07
CA MET A 140 5.46 -1.31 3.23
C MET A 140 4.87 -2.47 4.02
N ARG A 141 4.01 -3.27 3.38
CA ARG A 141 3.37 -4.44 3.98
C ARG A 141 3.69 -5.73 3.22
N PHE A 142 3.29 -5.79 1.95
CA PHE A 142 3.54 -6.94 1.08
C PHE A 142 4.62 -6.62 0.05
N GLY A 143 5.21 -7.68 -0.51
CA GLY A 143 6.12 -7.60 -1.65
C GLY A 143 5.46 -7.06 -2.91
N ARG A 144 6.26 -6.78 -3.95
CA ARG A 144 5.75 -6.19 -5.20
C ARG A 144 4.88 -7.15 -6.00
N ASP A 145 5.17 -8.44 -5.92
CA ASP A 145 4.48 -9.49 -6.67
C ASP A 145 3.22 -10.01 -5.97
N TYR A 146 2.90 -9.48 -4.77
CA TYR A 146 1.67 -9.84 -4.09
C TYR A 146 0.47 -9.32 -4.88
N GLU A 147 -0.49 -10.18 -5.21
CA GLU A 147 -1.74 -9.79 -5.86
C GLU A 147 -2.88 -9.77 -4.83
N ALA A 148 -3.88 -8.93 -5.08
CA ALA A 148 -5.06 -8.91 -4.21
C ALA A 148 -5.82 -10.24 -4.37
N ASP A 149 -6.30 -10.80 -3.27
CA ASP A 149 -7.16 -11.99 -3.32
C ASP A 149 -8.37 -11.71 -4.21
N PRO A 150 -8.69 -12.57 -5.20
CA PRO A 150 -9.88 -12.41 -6.05
C PRO A 150 -11.20 -12.33 -5.26
N ASN A 151 -11.24 -12.87 -4.04
CA ASN A 151 -12.40 -12.83 -3.16
C ASN A 151 -12.45 -11.57 -2.28
N HIS A 152 -11.39 -10.75 -2.26
CA HIS A 152 -11.38 -9.50 -1.52
C HIS A 152 -12.12 -8.40 -2.27
N PHE A 153 -13.09 -7.80 -1.59
CA PHE A 153 -13.72 -6.56 -2.04
C PHE A 153 -12.74 -5.38 -1.93
N TYR A 154 -12.95 -4.35 -2.76
CA TYR A 154 -12.10 -3.15 -2.84
C TYR A 154 -11.90 -2.42 -1.50
N PHE A 155 -12.86 -2.47 -0.58
CA PHE A 155 -12.75 -1.85 0.75
C PHE A 155 -11.95 -2.70 1.74
N SER A 156 -11.85 -4.01 1.49
CA SER A 156 -11.07 -4.97 2.29
C SER A 156 -9.61 -5.04 1.84
N ASP A 157 -9.33 -4.70 0.58
CA ASP A 157 -7.96 -4.73 0.04
C ASP A 157 -7.04 -3.79 0.82
N PHE A 158 -5.80 -4.18 1.05
CA PHE A 158 -4.85 -3.40 1.85
C PHE A 158 -4.17 -2.30 1.03
N GLU A 159 -3.85 -1.17 1.68
CA GLU A 159 -3.17 -0.06 1.01
C GLU A 159 -1.73 -0.48 0.63
N ARG A 160 -1.30 -0.10 -0.58
CA ARG A 160 0.02 -0.42 -1.14
C ARG A 160 0.85 0.84 -1.27
N HIS A 161 1.93 0.95 -0.51
CA HIS A 161 2.81 2.14 -0.53
C HIS A 161 3.42 2.41 -1.93
N ASN A 162 3.72 1.35 -2.69
CA ASN A 162 4.27 1.43 -4.04
C ASN A 162 3.25 1.92 -5.07
N ALA A 163 1.94 1.67 -4.87
CA ALA A 163 0.89 2.16 -5.75
C ALA A 163 0.79 3.69 -5.72
N GLU A 164 1.00 4.31 -4.55
CA GLU A 164 1.04 5.77 -4.41
C GLU A 164 2.20 6.38 -5.22
N ILE A 165 3.40 5.79 -5.11
CA ILE A 165 4.58 6.23 -5.86
C ILE A 165 4.34 6.08 -7.36
N ALA A 166 3.89 4.90 -7.80
CA ALA A 166 3.64 4.62 -9.22
C ALA A 166 2.59 5.56 -9.81
N THR A 167 1.49 5.80 -9.08
CA THR A 167 0.40 6.68 -9.53
C THR A 167 0.86 8.13 -9.66
N PHE A 168 1.69 8.63 -8.74
CA PHE A 168 2.28 9.96 -8.86
C PHE A 168 3.13 10.13 -10.13
N HIS A 169 3.96 9.14 -10.44
CA HIS A 169 4.77 9.17 -11.66
C HIS A 169 3.93 9.00 -12.93
N LEU A 170 2.89 8.17 -12.90
CA LEU A 170 1.95 8.01 -14.01
C LEU A 170 1.17 9.29 -14.29
N ASP A 171 0.68 9.97 -13.26
CA ASP A 171 0.00 11.27 -13.36
C ASP A 171 0.89 12.35 -14.01
N ARG A 172 2.20 12.30 -13.76
CA ARG A 172 3.18 13.16 -14.42
C ARG A 172 3.36 12.80 -15.90
N ILE A 173 3.45 11.51 -16.23
CA ILE A 173 3.65 11.04 -17.62
C ILE A 173 2.43 11.36 -18.48
N LEU A 174 1.22 11.21 -17.92
CA LEU A 174 -0.04 11.54 -18.59
C LEU A 174 -0.30 13.06 -18.69
N GLY A 175 0.57 13.90 -18.13
CA GLY A 175 0.45 15.35 -18.20
C GLY A 175 -0.59 15.97 -17.25
N PHE A 176 -1.24 15.17 -16.40
CA PHE A 176 -2.25 15.66 -15.46
C PHE A 176 -1.66 16.54 -14.37
N ARG A 177 -0.55 16.15 -13.74
CA ARG A 177 0.14 16.92 -12.68
C ARG A 177 -0.79 17.32 -11.52
N ARG A 178 -1.75 16.46 -11.17
CA ARG A 178 -2.73 16.65 -10.09
C ARG A 178 -2.42 15.80 -8.86
N ALA A 179 -1.56 14.79 -8.99
CA ALA A 179 -1.18 13.92 -7.88
C ALA A 179 -0.20 14.59 -6.91
N VAL A 180 -0.29 14.22 -5.63
CA VAL A 180 0.59 14.73 -4.57
C VAL A 180 2.01 14.14 -4.70
N PRO A 181 3.07 14.94 -4.53
CA PRO A 181 4.45 14.45 -4.57
C PRO A 181 4.70 13.30 -3.58
N THR A 182 5.10 12.14 -4.12
CA THR A 182 5.29 10.92 -3.34
C THR A 182 6.61 10.26 -3.71
N VAL A 183 7.37 9.82 -2.71
CA VAL A 183 8.70 9.20 -2.86
C VAL A 183 8.84 7.97 -1.97
N GLY A 184 9.63 6.99 -2.43
CA GLY A 184 10.01 5.83 -1.62
C GLY A 184 11.20 6.16 -0.72
N ARG A 185 11.17 5.70 0.53
CA ARG A 185 12.27 5.84 1.49
C ARG A 185 12.37 4.59 2.37
N ILE A 186 13.60 4.12 2.56
CA ILE A 186 13.93 3.09 3.54
C ILE A 186 14.25 3.80 4.86
N LEU A 187 13.65 3.34 5.96
CA LEU A 187 13.83 3.93 7.28
C LEU A 187 14.49 2.93 8.21
N ASN A 188 15.37 3.43 9.09
CA ASN A 188 15.80 2.64 10.23
C ASN A 188 14.71 2.69 11.31
N MET A 189 14.08 1.55 11.57
CA MET A 189 12.95 1.47 12.51
C MET A 189 13.32 1.86 13.94
N THR A 190 14.56 1.69 14.37
CA THR A 190 14.96 2.02 15.73
C THR A 190 15.20 3.52 15.87
N SER A 191 16.13 4.07 15.09
CA SER A 191 16.58 5.46 15.24
C SER A 191 15.63 6.49 14.65
N GLU A 192 15.00 6.19 13.51
CA GLU A 192 14.15 7.17 12.80
C GLU A 192 12.68 7.05 13.18
N LEU A 193 12.23 5.87 13.62
CA LEU A 193 10.83 5.63 13.94
C LEU A 193 10.61 5.46 15.45
N PHE A 194 11.18 4.43 16.08
CA PHE A 194 10.93 4.12 17.48
C PHE A 194 11.40 5.25 18.41
N GLU A 195 12.62 5.75 18.26
CA GLU A 195 13.15 6.81 19.12
C GLU A 195 12.43 8.15 18.95
N LYS A 196 11.97 8.46 17.73
CA LYS A 196 11.29 9.73 17.38
C LYS A 196 9.77 9.68 17.54
N ALA A 197 9.19 8.49 17.71
CA ALA A 197 7.76 8.30 17.89
C ALA A 197 7.24 8.97 19.18
N GLU A 198 5.98 9.41 19.12
CA GLU A 198 5.25 9.88 20.30
C GLU A 198 5.11 8.78 21.36
N LYS A 199 4.97 9.17 22.63
CA LYS A 199 4.83 8.23 23.76
C LYS A 199 3.70 7.22 23.57
N LYS A 200 2.60 7.63 22.92
CA LYS A 200 1.46 6.74 22.64
C LYS A 200 1.85 5.67 21.62
N LEU A 201 2.52 6.06 20.53
CA LEU A 201 2.97 5.16 19.48
C LEU A 201 4.09 4.22 19.94
N LYS A 202 5.05 4.72 20.74
CA LYS A 202 6.16 3.92 21.30
C LYS A 202 5.70 2.67 22.05
N LYS A 203 4.55 2.74 22.75
CA LYS A 203 4.00 1.61 23.52
C LYS A 203 3.56 0.43 22.65
N HIS A 204 3.31 0.66 21.37
CA HIS A 204 2.83 -0.36 20.45
C HIS A 204 3.95 -1.02 19.64
N PHE A 205 5.21 -0.68 19.92
CA PHE A 205 6.35 -1.41 19.39
C PHE A 205 6.59 -2.70 20.17
N SER A 206 6.80 -3.78 19.46
CA SER A 206 7.11 -5.09 20.01
C SER A 206 8.20 -5.77 19.19
N PHE A 207 9.03 -6.56 19.86
CA PHE A 207 9.97 -7.44 19.19
C PHE A 207 9.27 -8.76 18.90
N HIS A 208 9.18 -9.12 17.62
CA HIS A 208 8.69 -10.41 17.19
C HIS A 208 9.88 -11.30 16.84
N GLN A 209 9.96 -12.44 17.52
CA GLN A 209 10.93 -13.48 17.20
C GLN A 209 10.37 -14.33 16.05
N VAL A 210 11.05 -14.29 14.91
CA VAL A 210 10.77 -15.20 13.79
C VAL A 210 11.84 -16.30 13.85
N TYR A 211 11.37 -17.55 13.97
CA TYR A 211 12.22 -18.73 14.11
C TYR A 211 13.19 -18.89 12.90
N PRO A 212 14.46 -19.30 13.06
CA PRO A 212 15.19 -19.60 14.30
C PRO A 212 16.22 -18.53 14.75
N VAL A 213 16.43 -17.41 14.04
CA VAL A 213 17.59 -16.51 14.30
C VAL A 213 17.30 -15.00 14.19
N GLU A 214 16.10 -14.59 13.77
CA GLU A 214 15.84 -13.17 13.50
C GLU A 214 14.83 -12.57 14.48
N ILE A 215 15.27 -11.52 15.18
CA ILE A 215 14.41 -10.67 16.01
C ILE A 215 14.05 -9.44 15.18
N ASN A 216 12.81 -9.39 14.74
CA ASN A 216 12.29 -8.25 13.97
C ASN A 216 11.59 -7.26 14.90
N LEU A 217 11.88 -5.97 14.73
CA LEU A 217 11.13 -4.91 15.38
C LEU A 217 9.84 -4.69 14.60
N CYS A 218 8.69 -4.74 15.28
CA CYS A 218 7.37 -4.54 14.71
C CYS A 218 6.63 -3.44 15.48
N PHE A 219 5.63 -2.84 14.87
CA PHE A 219 4.70 -1.94 15.55
C PHE A 219 3.26 -2.27 15.16
N SER A 220 2.34 -2.11 16.11
CA SER A 220 0.91 -2.32 15.89
C SER A 220 0.13 -1.02 16.01
N PHE A 221 -0.98 -0.91 15.28
CA PHE A 221 -1.96 0.15 15.47
C PHE A 221 -3.24 -0.50 16.01
N ILE A 222 -3.28 -0.67 17.32
CA ILE A 222 -4.54 -0.99 17.99
C ILE A 222 -5.19 0.36 18.23
N TYR A 223 -6.21 0.66 17.41
CA TYR A 223 -7.02 1.88 17.39
C TYR A 223 -6.68 2.91 18.49
N PHE A 224 -6.04 4.01 18.09
CA PHE A 224 -5.96 5.21 18.93
C PHE A 224 -7.36 5.83 19.05
N PHE A 225 -8.19 5.28 19.94
CA PHE A 225 -9.38 5.95 20.48
C PHE A 225 -9.09 6.39 21.91
#